data_AF-A0A1Z5LBD2-F1
#
_entry.id   AF-A0A1Z5LBD2-F1
#
_cell.length_a   1.000
_cell.length_b   1.000
_cell.length_c   1.000
_cell.angle_alpha   90.00
_cell.angle_beta   90.00
_cell.angle_gamma   90.00
#
_symmetry.space_group_name_H-M   'P 1'
#
loop_
_entity.id
_entity.type
_entity.pdbx_description
1 polymer ?
#
loop_
_entity_poly.entity_id
_entity_poly.type
_entity_poly.pdbx_seq_one_letter_code
_entity_poly.pdbx_strand_id
1 'polypeptide(L)'
;MLKIPVQSYNNLITLLQLSHFGSLLQLCDYKGRKTMASFLVNNALENETLLPTHEQVDQVLSLIAPLVQDQLDQPQEEEDIEDFIEEQVLVGRLANLMLAESADQQYMILTTARKHFGAGGNKRTRYTLPPLVFHAYQLSFKYKELSNEDDKWEKKCGKIFHFCHQTISALIKAELAELPLRLFLQGALAAGQVKFENYESVAYEFLSQAFSLYEDEISDSKAQLSAITLIMGTLEQTSCFSEENHEPLRTQCALAASKLLKKPDQCRGVALCSHVFWSGKTRESNGEETHHGKRVTECLKKGLRIATQCMDSSVQVQLFVELLNHYIYFYEKGNDQIKVDTISQLISKIREELPQLEANEETNQIKKH
;
A
#
# COMPACT_ATOMS: atom_id res chain seq x y z
N MET A 1 -12.95 11.73 -39.21
CA MET A 1 -14.33 12.27 -39.11
C MET A 1 -14.84 12.22 -37.66
N LEU A 2 -14.85 11.05 -36.99
CA LEU A 2 -15.32 10.94 -35.59
C LEU A 2 -14.48 11.70 -34.54
N LYS A 3 -13.22 12.05 -34.86
CA LYS A 3 -12.37 12.92 -34.00
C LYS A 3 -12.79 14.40 -33.99
N ILE A 4 -13.50 14.86 -35.04
CA ILE A 4 -13.83 16.28 -35.21
C ILE A 4 -14.77 16.79 -34.11
N PRO A 5 -15.88 16.10 -33.76
CA PRO A 5 -16.71 16.49 -32.63
C PRO A 5 -15.91 16.54 -31.32
N VAL A 6 -15.04 15.56 -31.09
CA VAL A 6 -14.23 15.47 -29.87
C VAL A 6 -13.31 16.67 -29.72
N GLN A 7 -12.60 17.05 -30.78
CA GLN A 7 -11.73 18.23 -30.81
C GLN A 7 -12.49 19.57 -30.79
N SER A 8 -13.74 19.59 -31.24
CA SER A 8 -14.53 20.82 -31.33
C SER A 8 -15.24 21.14 -30.03
N TYR A 9 -15.77 20.13 -29.33
CA TYR A 9 -16.49 20.33 -28.08
C TYR A 9 -15.56 20.39 -26.85
N ASN A 10 -14.41 19.71 -26.87
CA ASN A 10 -13.43 19.65 -25.78
C ASN A 10 -14.04 19.32 -24.40
N ASN A 11 -15.21 18.67 -24.39
CA ASN A 11 -15.94 18.30 -23.20
C ASN A 11 -16.60 16.94 -23.42
N LEU A 12 -16.15 15.95 -22.65
CA LEU A 12 -16.64 14.58 -22.76
C LEU A 12 -18.14 14.48 -22.47
N ILE A 13 -18.67 15.26 -21.52
CA ILE A 13 -20.10 15.24 -21.18
C ILE A 13 -20.95 15.72 -22.36
N THR A 14 -20.52 16.76 -23.06
CA THR A 14 -21.24 17.25 -24.25
C THR A 14 -21.23 16.22 -25.37
N LEU A 15 -20.16 15.44 -25.50
CA LEU A 15 -20.11 14.32 -26.45
C LEU A 15 -21.08 13.19 -26.08
N LEU A 16 -21.28 12.92 -24.79
CA LEU A 16 -22.26 11.92 -24.32
C LEU A 16 -23.71 12.31 -24.67
N GLN A 17 -24.00 13.60 -24.82
CA GLN A 17 -25.34 14.06 -25.22
C GLN A 17 -25.66 13.76 -26.69
N LEU A 18 -24.68 13.37 -27.51
CA LEU A 18 -24.89 12.98 -28.90
C LEU A 18 -25.46 11.55 -28.94
N SER A 19 -26.79 11.46 -29.06
CA SER A 19 -27.58 10.22 -28.98
C SER A 19 -27.06 9.04 -29.80
N HIS A 20 -26.44 9.29 -30.95
CA HIS A 20 -25.97 8.26 -31.89
C HIS A 20 -24.45 8.09 -31.90
N PHE A 21 -23.69 8.85 -31.10
CA PHE A 21 -22.22 8.79 -31.12
C PHE A 21 -21.70 7.41 -30.68
N GLY A 22 -22.27 6.85 -29.61
CA GLY A 22 -21.95 5.48 -29.16
C GLY A 22 -22.29 4.41 -30.20
N SER A 23 -23.45 4.52 -30.86
CA SER A 23 -23.86 3.59 -31.92
C SER A 23 -22.95 3.66 -33.15
N LEU A 24 -22.47 4.85 -33.52
CA LEU A 24 -21.52 5.02 -34.62
C LEU A 24 -20.17 4.40 -34.31
N LEU A 25 -19.72 4.42 -33.06
CA LEU A 25 -18.48 3.77 -32.67
C LEU A 25 -18.57 2.26 -32.77
N GLN A 26 -19.72 1.66 -32.49
CA GLN A 26 -19.93 0.22 -32.66
C GLN A 26 -19.78 -0.26 -34.12
N LEU A 27 -19.91 0.63 -35.11
CA LEU A 27 -19.67 0.31 -36.52
C LEU A 27 -18.19 0.25 -36.90
N CYS A 28 -17.30 0.76 -36.04
CA CYS A 28 -15.86 0.67 -36.25
C CYS A 28 -15.33 -0.71 -35.84
N ASP A 29 -14.23 -1.12 -36.43
CA ASP A 29 -13.47 -2.30 -36.03
C ASP A 29 -12.84 -2.11 -34.63
N TYR A 30 -12.38 -3.21 -34.02
CA TYR A 30 -11.77 -3.18 -32.68
C TYR A 30 -10.65 -2.14 -32.57
N LYS A 31 -9.70 -2.12 -33.53
CA LYS A 31 -8.56 -1.19 -33.52
C LYS A 31 -9.02 0.27 -33.62
N GLY A 32 -10.03 0.57 -34.45
CA GLY A 32 -10.64 1.88 -34.55
C GLY A 32 -11.33 2.33 -33.25
N ARG A 33 -12.09 1.44 -32.61
CA ARG A 33 -12.75 1.74 -31.33
C ARG A 33 -11.74 1.95 -30.21
N LYS A 34 -10.67 1.14 -30.15
CA LYS A 34 -9.57 1.28 -29.18
C LYS A 34 -8.86 2.63 -29.33
N THR A 35 -8.48 2.98 -30.56
CA THR A 35 -7.83 4.27 -30.86
C THR A 35 -8.72 5.45 -30.50
N MET A 36 -10.03 5.36 -30.78
CA MET A 36 -10.97 6.41 -30.39
C MET A 36 -11.13 6.50 -28.88
N ALA A 37 -11.22 5.37 -28.19
CA ALA A 37 -11.31 5.33 -26.73
C ALA A 37 -10.10 6.02 -26.09
N SER A 38 -8.87 5.72 -26.54
CA SER A 38 -7.66 6.40 -26.04
C SER A 38 -7.68 7.89 -26.33
N PHE A 39 -8.20 8.30 -27.50
CA PHE A 39 -8.35 9.71 -27.84
C PHE A 39 -9.38 10.44 -26.96
N LEU A 40 -10.50 9.78 -26.63
CA LEU A 40 -11.52 10.33 -25.73
C LEU A 40 -10.99 10.49 -24.31
N VAL A 41 -10.26 9.48 -23.80
CA VAL A 41 -9.65 9.56 -22.46
C VAL A 41 -8.60 10.67 -22.41
N ASN A 42 -7.73 10.77 -23.40
CA ASN A 42 -6.74 11.86 -23.47
C ASN A 42 -7.40 13.24 -23.52
N ASN A 43 -8.43 13.42 -24.35
CA ASN A 43 -9.15 14.68 -24.41
C ASN A 43 -9.82 15.05 -23.07
N ALA A 44 -10.39 14.06 -22.36
CA ALA A 44 -10.97 14.29 -21.04
C ALA A 44 -9.90 14.66 -19.99
N LEU A 45 -8.72 14.03 -20.05
CA LEU A 45 -7.58 14.33 -19.17
C LEU A 45 -6.96 15.71 -19.46
N GLU A 46 -6.79 16.07 -20.73
CA GLU A 46 -6.23 17.36 -21.15
C GLU A 46 -7.14 18.54 -20.76
N ASN A 47 -8.46 18.34 -20.80
CA ASN A 47 -9.45 19.36 -20.48
C ASN A 47 -10.00 19.24 -19.05
N GLU A 48 -9.45 18.35 -18.22
CA GLU A 48 -9.88 18.08 -16.83
C GLU A 48 -11.41 17.93 -16.68
N THR A 49 -12.04 17.22 -17.62
CA THR A 49 -13.50 17.09 -17.64
C THR A 49 -13.97 16.18 -16.49
N LEU A 50 -14.56 16.77 -15.46
CA LEU A 50 -15.10 16.04 -14.31
C LEU A 50 -16.31 15.19 -14.69
N LEU A 51 -16.45 14.02 -14.06
CA LEU A 51 -17.59 13.13 -14.20
C LEU A 51 -18.38 13.05 -12.88
N PRO A 52 -19.27 14.03 -12.60
CA PRO A 52 -19.95 14.17 -11.32
C PRO A 52 -21.06 13.16 -11.04
N THR A 53 -21.52 12.37 -12.02
CA THR A 53 -22.61 11.40 -11.80
C THR A 53 -22.27 9.98 -12.20
N HIS A 54 -22.87 9.02 -11.50
CA HIS A 54 -22.65 7.60 -11.77
C HIS A 54 -23.18 7.19 -13.15
N GLU A 55 -24.22 7.84 -13.68
CA GLU A 55 -24.74 7.63 -15.02
C GLU A 55 -23.74 8.10 -16.09
N GLN A 56 -23.09 9.24 -15.88
CA GLN A 56 -22.05 9.73 -16.78
C GLN A 56 -20.85 8.78 -16.78
N VAL A 57 -20.43 8.30 -15.60
CA VAL A 57 -19.36 7.31 -15.48
C VAL A 57 -19.72 6.00 -16.19
N ASP A 58 -20.95 5.50 -16.03
CA ASP A 58 -21.43 4.30 -16.72
C ASP A 58 -21.40 4.46 -18.25
N GLN A 59 -21.85 5.61 -18.76
CA GLN A 59 -21.84 5.90 -20.19
C GLN A 59 -20.42 6.03 -20.74
N VAL A 60 -19.52 6.75 -20.05
CA VAL A 60 -18.12 6.91 -20.46
C VAL A 60 -17.41 5.56 -20.48
N LEU A 61 -17.52 4.78 -19.41
CA LEU A 61 -16.85 3.47 -19.33
C LEU A 61 -17.39 2.48 -20.36
N SER A 62 -18.69 2.56 -20.69
CA SER A 62 -19.28 1.80 -21.80
C SER A 62 -18.76 2.26 -23.16
N LEU A 63 -18.51 3.55 -23.34
CA LEU A 63 -17.96 4.13 -24.56
C LEU A 63 -16.49 3.70 -24.79
N ILE A 64 -15.72 3.61 -23.71
CA ILE A 64 -14.31 3.18 -23.72
C ILE A 64 -14.15 1.69 -23.39
N ALA A 65 -15.21 0.90 -23.54
CA ALA A 65 -15.22 -0.54 -23.23
C ALA A 65 -14.03 -1.32 -23.81
N PRO A 66 -13.51 -1.05 -25.03
CA PRO A 66 -12.33 -1.75 -25.56
C PRO A 66 -11.06 -1.60 -24.70
N LEU A 67 -10.93 -0.52 -23.93
CA LEU A 67 -9.81 -0.31 -23.00
C LEU A 67 -10.07 -0.91 -21.61
N VAL A 68 -11.34 -1.10 -21.26
CA VAL A 68 -11.78 -1.51 -19.92
C VAL A 68 -11.94 -3.02 -19.80
N GLN A 69 -12.46 -3.69 -20.84
CA GLN A 69 -12.77 -5.12 -20.83
C GLN A 69 -12.48 -5.78 -22.19
N ASP A 70 -12.20 -7.08 -22.15
CA ASP A 70 -11.98 -7.87 -23.37
C ASP A 70 -13.24 -7.88 -24.24
N GLN A 71 -13.05 -7.75 -25.54
CA GLN A 71 -14.14 -7.69 -26.52
C GLN A 71 -14.22 -9.00 -27.30
N LEU A 72 -15.42 -9.40 -27.71
CA LEU A 72 -15.65 -10.63 -28.47
C LEU A 72 -14.97 -10.62 -29.85
N ASP A 73 -14.80 -9.44 -30.44
CA ASP A 73 -14.17 -9.21 -31.74
C ASP A 73 -12.68 -8.81 -31.63
N GLN A 74 -12.08 -8.95 -30.45
CA GLN A 74 -10.68 -8.65 -30.22
C GLN A 74 -9.78 -9.66 -30.97
N PRO A 75 -8.82 -9.21 -31.79
CA PRO A 75 -7.90 -10.09 -32.48
C PRO A 75 -6.99 -10.82 -31.49
N GLN A 76 -6.62 -12.07 -31.78
CA GLN A 76 -5.69 -12.88 -30.95
C GLN A 76 -4.21 -12.49 -31.14
N GLU A 77 -3.93 -11.33 -31.72
CA GLU A 77 -2.57 -10.83 -31.90
C GLU A 77 -1.95 -10.50 -30.54
N GLU A 78 -0.67 -10.80 -30.36
CA GLU A 78 0.08 -10.31 -29.19
C GLU A 78 0.12 -8.78 -29.24
N GLU A 79 -0.58 -8.15 -28.29
CA GLU A 79 -0.47 -6.70 -28.09
C GLU A 79 0.92 -6.34 -27.57
N ASP A 80 1.42 -5.19 -28.03
CA ASP A 80 2.60 -4.59 -27.46
C ASP A 80 2.35 -4.28 -25.97
N ILE A 81 3.28 -4.74 -25.13
CA ILE A 81 3.17 -4.60 -23.68
C ILE A 81 3.28 -3.13 -23.28
N GLU A 82 4.09 -2.34 -23.98
CA GLU A 82 4.28 -0.92 -23.68
C GLU A 82 3.00 -0.14 -23.98
N ASP A 83 2.44 -0.32 -25.19
CA ASP A 83 1.16 0.29 -25.60
C ASP A 83 0.02 -0.09 -24.64
N PHE A 84 -0.06 -1.36 -24.26
CA PHE A 84 -1.08 -1.83 -23.31
C PHE A 84 -0.93 -1.15 -21.95
N ILE A 85 0.30 -1.00 -21.44
CA ILE A 85 0.55 -0.32 -20.16
C ILE A 85 0.14 1.15 -20.26
N GLU A 86 0.51 1.86 -21.33
CA GLU A 86 0.14 3.26 -21.53
C GLU A 86 -1.38 3.44 -21.51
N GLU A 87 -2.12 2.59 -22.22
CA GLU A 87 -3.58 2.59 -22.23
C GLU A 87 -4.18 2.35 -20.85
N GLN A 88 -3.67 1.37 -20.10
CA GLN A 88 -4.18 1.09 -18.75
C GLN A 88 -3.85 2.21 -17.77
N VAL A 89 -2.72 2.89 -17.94
CA VAL A 89 -2.38 4.10 -17.18
C VAL A 89 -3.35 5.24 -17.51
N LEU A 90 -3.77 5.40 -18.77
CA LEU A 90 -4.80 6.39 -19.14
C LEU A 90 -6.13 6.11 -18.43
N VAL A 91 -6.58 4.86 -18.42
CA VAL A 91 -7.81 4.46 -17.71
C VAL A 91 -7.66 4.65 -16.19
N GLY A 92 -6.49 4.33 -15.64
CA GLY A 92 -6.19 4.59 -14.22
C GLY A 92 -6.22 6.09 -13.88
N ARG A 93 -5.71 6.95 -14.76
CA ARG A 93 -5.77 8.41 -14.60
C ARG A 93 -7.18 8.95 -14.75
N LEU A 94 -8.00 8.37 -15.64
CA LEU A 94 -9.41 8.75 -15.81
C LEU A 94 -10.21 8.58 -14.50
N ALA A 95 -9.85 7.60 -13.67
CA ALA A 95 -10.48 7.41 -12.36
C ALA A 95 -10.39 8.66 -11.47
N ASN A 96 -9.33 9.48 -11.61
CA ASN A 96 -9.15 10.73 -10.86
C ASN A 96 -10.13 11.84 -11.30
N LEU A 97 -10.73 11.74 -12.49
CA LEU A 97 -11.73 12.70 -12.98
C LEU A 97 -13.15 12.36 -12.51
N MET A 98 -13.35 11.18 -11.90
CA MET A 98 -14.64 10.72 -11.42
C MET A 98 -14.96 11.31 -10.04
N LEU A 99 -15.22 12.63 -10.00
CA LEU A 99 -15.45 13.39 -8.78
C LEU A 99 -16.86 13.97 -8.73
N ALA A 100 -17.63 13.57 -7.73
CA ALA A 100 -18.93 14.11 -7.38
C ALA A 100 -18.87 15.16 -6.28
N GLU A 101 -19.85 16.07 -6.29
CA GLU A 101 -20.01 17.08 -5.25
C GLU A 101 -20.38 16.44 -3.89
N SER A 102 -21.35 15.50 -3.90
CA SER A 102 -21.83 14.82 -2.71
C SER A 102 -21.09 13.50 -2.44
N ALA A 103 -20.90 13.17 -1.16
CA ALA A 103 -20.22 11.94 -0.75
C ALA A 103 -20.99 10.66 -1.13
N ASP A 104 -22.32 10.71 -1.11
CA ASP A 104 -23.16 9.58 -1.50
C ASP A 104 -23.07 9.31 -3.01
N GLN A 105 -23.09 10.36 -3.83
CA GLN A 105 -22.91 10.21 -5.28
C GLN A 105 -21.50 9.72 -5.60
N GLN A 106 -20.47 10.16 -4.87
CA GLN A 106 -19.10 9.63 -5.01
C GLN A 106 -19.06 8.12 -4.75
N TYR A 107 -19.77 7.63 -3.73
CA TYR A 107 -19.84 6.19 -3.45
C TYR A 107 -20.52 5.41 -4.59
N MET A 108 -21.58 5.97 -5.17
CA MET A 108 -22.24 5.37 -6.35
C MET A 108 -21.29 5.32 -7.55
N ILE A 109 -20.56 6.39 -7.82
CA ILE A 109 -19.53 6.46 -8.86
C ILE A 109 -18.49 5.35 -8.66
N LEU A 110 -17.93 5.21 -7.46
CA LEU A 110 -16.92 4.20 -7.15
C LEU A 110 -17.47 2.77 -7.35
N THR A 111 -18.72 2.54 -6.96
CA THR A 111 -19.39 1.25 -7.15
C THR A 111 -19.57 0.93 -8.63
N THR A 112 -20.02 1.89 -9.43
CA THR A 112 -20.17 1.75 -10.88
C THR A 112 -18.82 1.54 -11.57
N ALA A 113 -17.81 2.34 -11.25
CA ALA A 113 -16.46 2.19 -11.79
C ALA A 113 -15.86 0.82 -11.47
N ARG A 114 -16.04 0.34 -10.23
CA ARG A 114 -15.56 -0.98 -9.80
C ARG A 114 -16.26 -2.14 -10.52
N LYS A 115 -17.54 -1.98 -10.88
CA LYS A 115 -18.27 -2.96 -11.70
C LYS A 115 -17.64 -3.09 -13.09
N HIS A 116 -17.34 -1.96 -13.73
CA HIS A 116 -16.73 -1.92 -15.07
C HIS A 116 -15.27 -2.41 -15.05
N PHE A 117 -14.43 -1.86 -14.17
CA PHE A 117 -13.02 -2.25 -14.07
C PHE A 117 -12.84 -3.70 -13.60
N GLY A 118 -13.77 -4.22 -12.78
CA GLY A 118 -13.79 -5.62 -12.37
C GLY A 118 -14.01 -6.60 -13.52
N ALA A 119 -14.63 -6.17 -14.63
CA ALA A 119 -14.81 -6.99 -15.83
C ALA A 119 -13.54 -7.04 -16.71
N GLY A 120 -12.51 -6.24 -16.40
CA GLY A 120 -11.33 -6.06 -17.24
C GLY A 120 -10.32 -7.21 -17.26
N GLY A 121 -10.54 -8.25 -16.45
CA GLY A 121 -9.62 -9.38 -16.30
C GLY A 121 -8.33 -9.03 -15.55
N ASN A 122 -7.52 -10.05 -15.25
CA ASN A 122 -6.36 -9.95 -14.36
C ASN A 122 -5.28 -8.97 -14.86
N LYS A 123 -5.14 -8.82 -16.19
CA LYS A 123 -4.12 -7.94 -16.79
C LYS A 123 -4.41 -6.45 -16.59
N ARG A 124 -5.69 -6.05 -16.55
CA ARG A 124 -6.11 -4.64 -16.45
C ARG A 124 -6.37 -4.20 -15.02
N THR A 125 -6.96 -5.07 -14.21
CA THR A 125 -7.36 -4.77 -12.83
C THR A 125 -6.20 -4.27 -11.97
N ARG A 126 -4.97 -4.73 -12.23
CA ARG A 126 -3.75 -4.27 -11.53
C ARG A 126 -3.48 -2.77 -11.64
N TYR A 127 -3.96 -2.11 -12.70
CA TYR A 127 -3.76 -0.69 -12.94
C TYR A 127 -4.99 0.15 -12.58
N THR A 128 -6.18 -0.41 -12.76
CA THR A 128 -7.45 0.33 -12.67
C THR A 128 -8.12 0.26 -11.30
N LEU A 129 -7.94 -0.82 -10.54
CA LEU A 129 -8.54 -0.96 -9.20
C LEU A 129 -7.80 -0.20 -8.08
N PRO A 130 -6.45 -0.08 -8.05
CA PRO A 130 -5.77 0.64 -6.98
C PRO A 130 -6.22 2.11 -6.84
N PRO A 131 -6.39 2.90 -7.93
CA PRO A 131 -6.95 4.23 -7.83
C PRO A 131 -8.33 4.26 -7.15
N LEU A 132 -9.21 3.30 -7.44
CA LEU A 132 -10.53 3.24 -6.80
C LEU A 132 -10.44 2.99 -5.28
N VAL A 133 -9.49 2.16 -4.86
CA VAL A 133 -9.25 1.90 -3.42
C VAL A 133 -8.78 3.18 -2.72
N PHE A 134 -7.88 3.95 -3.33
CA PHE A 134 -7.44 5.23 -2.77
C PHE A 134 -8.57 6.26 -2.68
N HIS A 135 -9.38 6.42 -3.73
CA HIS A 135 -10.54 7.32 -3.68
C HIS A 135 -11.57 6.86 -2.65
N ALA A 136 -11.74 5.56 -2.47
CA ALA A 136 -12.60 5.01 -1.42
C ALA A 136 -12.07 5.35 -0.01
N TYR A 137 -10.76 5.27 0.22
CA TYR A 137 -10.17 5.74 1.49
C TYR A 137 -10.32 7.25 1.67
N GLN A 138 -10.08 8.07 0.64
CA GLN A 138 -10.33 9.51 0.72
C GLN A 138 -11.79 9.82 1.06
N LEU A 139 -12.72 9.05 0.50
CA LEU A 139 -14.14 9.19 0.79
C LEU A 139 -14.47 8.87 2.25
N SER A 140 -13.79 7.90 2.88
CA SER A 140 -14.01 7.63 4.31
C SER A 140 -13.54 8.78 5.20
N PHE A 141 -12.46 9.48 4.83
CA PHE A 141 -12.07 10.73 5.49
C PHE A 141 -13.12 11.84 5.29
N LYS A 142 -13.65 12.01 4.08
CA LYS A 142 -14.73 12.98 3.81
C LYS A 142 -15.99 12.69 4.64
N TYR A 143 -16.38 11.42 4.81
CA TYR A 143 -17.50 11.06 5.69
C TYR A 143 -17.24 11.38 7.16
N LYS A 144 -15.99 11.27 7.61
CA LYS A 144 -15.63 11.68 8.96
C LYS A 144 -15.73 13.19 9.15
N GLU A 145 -15.33 13.99 8.16
CA GLU A 145 -15.49 15.45 8.22
C GLU A 145 -16.97 15.85 8.30
N LEU A 146 -17.84 15.08 7.64
CA LEU A 146 -19.29 15.24 7.65
C LEU A 146 -19.97 14.57 8.86
N SER A 147 -19.23 14.15 9.89
CA SER A 147 -19.78 13.40 11.03
C SER A 147 -20.89 14.14 11.79
N ASN A 148 -20.88 15.47 11.76
CA ASN A 148 -21.87 16.30 12.43
C ASN A 148 -23.16 16.46 11.64
N GLU A 149 -23.14 16.17 10.33
CA GLU A 149 -24.26 16.37 9.41
C GLU A 149 -24.95 15.04 9.06
N ASP A 150 -24.22 13.93 9.10
CA ASP A 150 -24.70 12.60 8.73
C ASP A 150 -24.63 11.60 9.88
N ASP A 151 -25.76 11.36 10.55
CA ASP A 151 -25.88 10.37 11.65
C ASP A 151 -25.49 8.93 11.24
N LYS A 152 -25.42 8.63 9.93
CA LYS A 152 -25.09 7.31 9.39
C LYS A 152 -23.67 7.21 8.84
N TRP A 153 -22.82 8.23 9.06
CA TRP A 153 -21.45 8.27 8.54
C TRP A 153 -20.64 7.01 8.90
N GLU A 154 -20.79 6.50 10.14
CA GLU A 154 -20.07 5.30 10.60
C GLU A 154 -20.44 4.04 9.80
N LYS A 155 -21.75 3.85 9.54
CA LYS A 155 -22.26 2.74 8.73
C LYS A 155 -21.80 2.87 7.28
N LYS A 156 -21.71 4.10 6.75
CA LYS A 156 -21.19 4.36 5.40
C LYS A 156 -19.69 4.06 5.32
N CYS A 157 -18.89 4.47 6.31
CA CYS A 157 -17.48 4.09 6.44
C CYS A 157 -17.30 2.56 6.47
N GLY A 158 -18.10 1.83 7.26
CA GLY A 158 -18.06 0.37 7.27
C GLY A 158 -18.31 -0.25 5.89
N LYS A 159 -19.27 0.28 5.12
CA LYS A 159 -19.52 -0.16 3.73
C LYS A 159 -18.34 0.14 2.80
N ILE A 160 -17.70 1.30 2.95
CA ILE A 160 -16.52 1.68 2.18
C ILE A 160 -15.36 0.72 2.44
N PHE A 161 -15.06 0.42 3.70
CA PHE A 161 -13.98 -0.51 4.01
C PHE A 161 -14.29 -1.94 3.53
N HIS A 162 -15.55 -2.37 3.58
CA HIS A 162 -15.96 -3.63 2.95
C HIS A 162 -15.77 -3.61 1.43
N PHE A 163 -16.12 -2.50 0.77
CA PHE A 163 -15.85 -2.29 -0.65
C PHE A 163 -14.35 -2.36 -0.98
N CYS A 164 -13.49 -1.69 -0.18
CA CYS A 164 -12.04 -1.75 -0.34
C CYS A 164 -11.53 -3.18 -0.18
N HIS A 165 -11.95 -3.89 0.88
CA HIS A 165 -11.56 -5.27 1.11
C HIS A 165 -11.87 -6.14 -0.12
N GLN A 166 -13.12 -6.14 -0.60
CA GLN A 166 -13.48 -6.96 -1.76
C GLN A 166 -12.73 -6.56 -3.04
N THR A 167 -12.40 -5.28 -3.21
CA THR A 167 -11.65 -4.77 -4.36
C THR A 167 -10.19 -5.21 -4.29
N ILE A 168 -9.59 -5.17 -3.11
CA ILE A 168 -8.23 -5.69 -2.86
C ILE A 168 -8.22 -7.23 -3.02
N SER A 169 -9.22 -7.96 -2.54
CA SER A 169 -9.33 -9.40 -2.77
C SER A 169 -9.41 -9.77 -4.25
N ALA A 170 -9.99 -8.91 -5.10
CA ALA A 170 -9.97 -9.11 -6.54
C ALA A 170 -8.57 -8.95 -7.13
N LEU A 171 -7.73 -8.08 -6.56
CA LEU A 171 -6.31 -7.95 -6.93
C LEU A 171 -5.50 -9.18 -6.49
N ILE A 172 -5.79 -9.76 -5.33
CA ILE A 172 -5.16 -11.02 -4.87
C ILE A 172 -5.49 -12.15 -5.85
N LYS A 173 -6.76 -12.26 -6.26
CA LYS A 173 -7.19 -13.24 -7.29
C LYS A 173 -6.53 -13.02 -8.65
N ALA A 174 -6.00 -11.83 -8.90
CA ALA A 174 -5.21 -11.52 -10.09
C ALA A 174 -3.71 -11.82 -9.90
N GLU A 175 -3.35 -12.64 -8.91
CA GLU A 175 -1.99 -13.10 -8.62
C GLU A 175 -1.03 -11.95 -8.28
N LEU A 176 -1.54 -10.93 -7.60
CA LEU A 176 -0.74 -9.85 -7.03
C LEU A 176 -0.57 -10.05 -5.53
N ALA A 177 0.66 -10.01 -5.05
CA ALA A 177 0.96 -10.11 -3.61
C ALA A 177 1.35 -8.76 -3.00
N GLU A 178 2.35 -8.12 -3.61
CA GLU A 178 3.01 -6.93 -3.10
C GLU A 178 2.13 -5.67 -3.09
N LEU A 179 1.28 -5.49 -4.11
CA LEU A 179 0.41 -4.33 -4.23
C LEU A 179 -0.79 -4.43 -3.26
N PRO A 180 -1.54 -5.55 -3.21
CA PRO A 180 -2.59 -5.77 -2.22
C PRO A 180 -2.12 -5.62 -0.77
N LEU A 181 -0.93 -6.14 -0.45
CA LEU A 181 -0.34 -5.97 0.88
C LEU A 181 -0.25 -4.49 1.26
N ARG A 182 0.34 -3.66 0.38
CA ARG A 182 0.46 -2.21 0.64
C ARG A 182 -0.91 -1.53 0.74
N LEU A 183 -1.89 -1.94 -0.07
CA LEU A 183 -3.25 -1.39 0.00
C LEU A 183 -3.94 -1.75 1.32
N PHE A 184 -3.79 -2.99 1.82
CA PHE A 184 -4.30 -3.37 3.14
C PHE A 184 -3.63 -2.58 4.26
N LEU A 185 -2.30 -2.38 4.20
CA LEU A 185 -1.59 -1.56 5.19
C LEU A 185 -2.10 -0.11 5.21
N GLN A 186 -2.29 0.51 4.03
CA GLN A 186 -2.88 1.84 3.94
C GLN A 186 -4.33 1.87 4.44
N GLY A 187 -5.10 0.82 4.19
CA GLY A 187 -6.44 0.68 4.73
C GLY A 187 -6.48 0.54 6.25
N ALA A 188 -5.52 -0.16 6.85
CA ALA A 188 -5.39 -0.25 8.30
C ALA A 188 -5.08 1.12 8.93
N LEU A 189 -4.16 1.89 8.33
CA LEU A 189 -3.89 3.27 8.74
C LEU A 189 -5.12 4.17 8.60
N ALA A 190 -5.81 4.09 7.46
CA ALA A 190 -7.01 4.88 7.20
C ALA A 190 -8.12 4.54 8.21
N ALA A 191 -8.36 3.25 8.49
CA ALA A 191 -9.34 2.84 9.50
C ALA A 191 -8.97 3.35 10.89
N GLY A 192 -7.70 3.23 11.27
CA GLY A 192 -7.18 3.71 12.55
C GLY A 192 -7.27 5.23 12.74
N GLN A 193 -7.16 6.00 11.66
CA GLN A 193 -7.36 7.44 11.67
C GLN A 193 -8.84 7.83 11.64
N VAL A 194 -9.68 7.13 10.89
CA VAL A 194 -11.10 7.48 10.73
C VAL A 194 -11.90 7.24 12.01
N LYS A 195 -11.64 6.13 12.72
CA LYS A 195 -12.25 5.79 14.04
C LYS A 195 -13.79 5.74 14.05
N PHE A 196 -14.39 5.05 13.07
CA PHE A 196 -15.83 4.71 13.05
C PHE A 196 -16.11 3.47 13.92
N GLU A 197 -17.31 3.27 14.50
CA GLU A 197 -17.70 2.16 15.42
C GLU A 197 -16.85 0.86 15.42
N ASN A 198 -16.63 0.20 14.26
CA ASN A 198 -15.91 -1.09 14.13
C ASN A 198 -14.49 -0.99 13.52
N TYR A 199 -13.87 0.18 13.58
CA TYR A 199 -12.56 0.46 12.98
C TYR A 199 -11.44 -0.47 13.44
N GLU A 200 -11.40 -0.83 14.73
CA GLU A 200 -10.34 -1.68 15.30
C GLU A 200 -10.35 -3.08 14.68
N SER A 201 -11.52 -3.72 14.62
CA SER A 201 -11.67 -5.04 14.00
C SER A 201 -11.35 -5.02 12.50
N VAL A 202 -11.74 -3.94 11.79
CA VAL A 202 -11.42 -3.77 10.36
C VAL A 202 -9.92 -3.58 10.15
N ALA A 203 -9.25 -2.75 10.96
CA ALA A 203 -7.81 -2.55 10.87
C ALA A 203 -7.04 -3.83 11.19
N TYR A 204 -7.50 -4.60 12.19
CA TYR A 204 -6.91 -5.89 12.56
C TYR A 204 -7.05 -6.90 11.42
N GLU A 205 -8.23 -7.01 10.82
CA GLU A 205 -8.46 -7.89 9.67
C GLU A 205 -7.53 -7.51 8.52
N PHE A 206 -7.36 -6.23 8.22
CA PHE A 206 -6.49 -5.79 7.12
C PHE A 206 -5.02 -6.10 7.39
N LEU A 207 -4.54 -5.93 8.62
CA LEU A 207 -3.18 -6.36 9.00
C LEU A 207 -3.02 -7.88 8.96
N SER A 208 -4.03 -8.63 9.40
CA SER A 208 -4.04 -10.10 9.32
C SER A 208 -3.94 -10.56 7.86
N GLN A 209 -4.75 -9.99 6.96
CA GLN A 209 -4.67 -10.28 5.52
C GLN A 209 -3.31 -9.90 4.92
N ALA A 210 -2.71 -8.78 5.37
CA ALA A 210 -1.36 -8.40 4.94
C ALA A 210 -0.29 -9.40 5.43
N PHE A 211 -0.43 -9.94 6.64
CA PHE A 211 0.44 -11.01 7.14
C PHE A 211 0.25 -12.31 6.36
N SER A 212 -0.98 -12.72 6.07
CA SER A 212 -1.25 -13.91 5.24
C SER A 212 -0.61 -13.78 3.86
N LEU A 213 -0.77 -12.64 3.18
CA LEU A 213 -0.10 -12.38 1.90
C LEU A 213 1.43 -12.42 1.99
N TYR A 214 2.00 -11.89 3.08
CA TYR A 214 3.43 -11.94 3.32
C TYR A 214 3.93 -13.39 3.48
N GLU A 215 3.21 -14.23 4.22
CA GLU A 215 3.62 -15.61 4.51
C GLU A 215 3.41 -16.54 3.31
N ASP A 216 2.31 -16.37 2.57
CA ASP A 216 1.90 -17.32 1.52
C ASP A 216 2.47 -16.99 0.14
N GLU A 217 2.55 -15.71 -0.23
CA GLU A 217 2.80 -15.28 -1.62
C GLU A 217 4.16 -14.59 -1.82
N ILE A 218 4.73 -13.93 -0.80
CA ILE A 218 5.99 -13.19 -0.92
C ILE A 218 7.18 -14.10 -0.60
N SER A 219 7.85 -14.59 -1.65
CA SER A 219 8.99 -15.50 -1.54
C SER A 219 10.36 -14.85 -1.76
N ASP A 220 10.45 -13.74 -2.50
CA ASP A 220 11.72 -13.06 -2.73
C ASP A 220 12.28 -12.43 -1.45
N SER A 221 13.55 -12.69 -1.15
CA SER A 221 14.20 -12.26 0.10
C SER A 221 14.24 -10.74 0.28
N LYS A 222 14.39 -9.95 -0.80
CA LYS A 222 14.40 -8.48 -0.70
C LYS A 222 12.98 -7.93 -0.52
N ALA A 223 12.03 -8.51 -1.25
CA ALA A 223 10.60 -8.19 -1.11
C ALA A 223 10.09 -8.54 0.30
N GLN A 224 10.49 -9.69 0.86
CA GLN A 224 10.14 -10.10 2.24
C GLN A 224 10.62 -9.08 3.27
N LEU A 225 11.89 -8.67 3.21
CA LEU A 225 12.43 -7.66 4.14
C LEU A 225 11.68 -6.33 4.00
N SER A 226 11.40 -5.90 2.76
CA SER A 226 10.68 -4.65 2.49
C SER A 226 9.24 -4.72 3.02
N ALA A 227 8.53 -5.83 2.78
CA ALA A 227 7.17 -6.05 3.22
C ALA A 227 7.06 -6.10 4.75
N ILE A 228 7.92 -6.86 5.44
CA ILE A 228 7.88 -6.94 6.90
C ILE A 228 8.25 -5.60 7.56
N THR A 229 9.20 -4.87 6.97
CA THR A 229 9.56 -3.52 7.45
C THR A 229 8.37 -2.56 7.32
N LEU A 230 7.64 -2.62 6.21
CA LEU A 230 6.42 -1.83 6.02
C LEU A 230 5.30 -2.23 6.98
N ILE A 231 5.12 -3.53 7.25
CA ILE A 231 4.15 -4.00 8.26
C ILE A 231 4.51 -3.45 9.64
N MET A 232 5.78 -3.54 10.04
CA MET A 232 6.25 -3.00 11.33
C MET A 232 6.06 -1.49 11.43
N GLY A 233 6.43 -0.74 10.40
CA GLY A 233 6.23 0.71 10.37
C GLY A 233 4.75 1.10 10.39
N THR A 234 3.90 0.31 9.73
CA THR A 234 2.44 0.51 9.78
C THR A 234 1.92 0.27 11.18
N LEU A 235 2.30 -0.84 11.83
CA LEU A 235 1.88 -1.17 13.18
C LEU A 235 2.35 -0.11 14.19
N GLU A 236 3.57 0.39 14.06
CA GLU A 236 4.13 1.44 14.91
C GLU A 236 3.36 2.77 14.81
N GLN A 237 2.91 3.15 13.60
CA GLN A 237 2.10 4.35 13.38
C GLN A 237 0.62 4.18 13.77
N THR A 238 0.15 2.95 13.91
CA THR A 238 -1.26 2.66 14.14
C THR A 238 -1.58 2.69 15.64
N SER A 239 -2.33 3.70 16.09
CA SER A 239 -2.68 3.86 17.50
C SER A 239 -4.08 3.35 17.86
N CYS A 240 -4.74 2.59 16.97
CA CYS A 240 -6.14 2.20 17.14
C CYS A 240 -6.37 0.90 17.91
N PHE A 241 -5.33 0.09 18.12
CA PHE A 241 -5.46 -1.22 18.76
C PHE A 241 -5.45 -1.12 20.28
N SER A 242 -6.30 -1.90 20.93
CA SER A 242 -6.12 -2.28 22.34
C SER A 242 -4.87 -3.12 22.54
N GLU A 243 -4.36 -3.20 23.76
CA GLU A 243 -3.19 -4.02 24.09
C GLU A 243 -3.40 -5.50 23.74
N GLU A 244 -4.62 -6.02 23.93
CA GLU A 244 -5.01 -7.40 23.60
C GLU A 244 -4.85 -7.72 22.10
N ASN A 245 -5.16 -6.76 21.22
CA ASN A 245 -5.02 -6.92 19.78
C ASN A 245 -3.62 -6.52 19.28
N HIS A 246 -2.94 -5.61 19.98
CA HIS A 246 -1.62 -5.11 19.59
C HIS A 246 -0.48 -6.07 19.95
N GLU A 247 -0.53 -6.76 21.10
CA GLU A 247 0.50 -7.73 21.51
C GLU A 247 0.69 -8.90 20.51
N PRO A 248 -0.37 -9.56 20.01
CA PRO A 248 -0.22 -10.62 19.02
C PRO A 248 0.48 -10.14 17.74
N LEU A 249 0.10 -8.96 17.22
CA LEU A 249 0.68 -8.38 16.01
C LEU A 249 2.17 -8.05 16.17
N ARG A 250 2.57 -7.50 17.33
CA ARG A 250 3.99 -7.27 17.66
C ARG A 250 4.78 -8.56 17.72
N THR A 251 4.22 -9.59 18.35
CA THR A 251 4.85 -10.90 18.45
C THR A 251 4.99 -11.55 17.08
N GLN A 252 3.97 -11.43 16.23
CA GLN A 252 4.00 -11.93 14.85
C GLN A 252 5.06 -11.20 14.01
N CYS A 253 5.19 -9.87 14.14
CA CYS A 253 6.28 -9.11 13.52
C CYS A 253 7.66 -9.68 13.91
N ALA A 254 7.88 -9.93 15.21
CA ALA A 254 9.13 -10.47 15.72
C ALA A 254 9.42 -11.88 15.18
N LEU A 255 8.38 -12.73 15.09
CA LEU A 255 8.48 -14.07 14.52
C LEU A 255 8.81 -14.03 13.03
N ALA A 256 8.10 -13.19 12.26
CA ALA A 256 8.32 -13.02 10.83
C ALA A 256 9.74 -12.51 10.52
N ALA A 257 10.22 -11.49 11.24
CA ALA A 257 11.60 -11.00 11.10
C ALA A 257 12.65 -12.07 11.43
N SER A 258 12.36 -12.93 12.41
CA SER A 258 13.28 -14.01 12.80
C SER A 258 13.32 -15.16 11.79
N LYS A 259 12.29 -15.29 10.95
CA LYS A 259 12.17 -16.32 9.92
C LYS A 259 12.73 -15.90 8.55
N LEU A 260 13.16 -14.65 8.38
CA LEU A 260 13.81 -14.19 7.14
C LEU A 260 14.98 -15.10 6.78
N LEU A 261 15.27 -15.33 5.49
CA LEU A 261 16.28 -16.32 5.11
C LEU A 261 17.72 -15.87 5.43
N LYS A 262 18.05 -14.61 5.11
CA LYS A 262 19.41 -14.08 5.23
C LYS A 262 19.67 -13.55 6.64
N LYS A 263 20.83 -13.89 7.21
CA LYS A 263 21.24 -13.45 8.56
C LYS A 263 21.32 -11.93 8.74
N PRO A 264 21.86 -11.14 7.80
CA PRO A 264 21.85 -9.69 7.91
C PRO A 264 20.42 -9.12 7.96
N ASP A 265 19.53 -9.66 7.12
CA ASP A 265 18.13 -9.22 7.05
C ASP A 265 17.36 -9.62 8.31
N GLN A 266 17.59 -10.84 8.85
CA GLN A 266 17.07 -11.25 10.16
C GLN A 266 17.52 -10.29 11.27
N CYS A 267 18.80 -9.92 11.29
CA CYS A 267 19.37 -9.03 12.29
C CYS A 267 18.71 -7.65 12.24
N ARG A 268 18.63 -7.05 11.05
CA ARG A 268 17.99 -5.75 10.81
C ARG A 268 16.50 -5.79 11.13
N GLY A 269 15.77 -6.81 10.68
CA GLY A 269 14.35 -6.96 10.97
C GLY A 269 14.04 -7.10 12.46
N VAL A 270 14.84 -7.88 13.20
CA VAL A 270 14.67 -8.03 14.66
C VAL A 270 15.04 -6.75 15.40
N ALA A 271 16.07 -6.02 14.95
CA ALA A 271 16.40 -4.71 15.49
C ALA A 271 15.27 -3.70 15.25
N LEU A 272 14.71 -3.64 14.04
CA LEU A 272 13.57 -2.78 13.72
C LEU A 272 12.33 -3.12 14.56
N CYS A 273 12.08 -4.41 14.80
CA CYS A 273 10.97 -4.84 15.64
C CYS A 273 11.03 -4.28 17.07
N SER A 274 12.24 -4.00 17.58
CA SER A 274 12.40 -3.37 18.90
C SER A 274 11.75 -1.99 18.99
N HIS A 275 11.65 -1.24 17.88
CA HIS A 275 10.94 0.05 17.86
C HIS A 275 9.44 -0.13 18.08
N VAL A 276 8.82 -1.18 17.52
CA VAL A 276 7.39 -1.45 17.71
C VAL A 276 7.05 -1.73 19.19
N PHE A 277 7.99 -2.33 19.95
CA PHE A 277 7.84 -2.53 21.39
C PHE A 277 8.12 -1.28 22.23
N TRP A 278 8.73 -0.25 21.65
CA TRP A 278 9.08 0.98 22.34
C TRP A 278 8.11 2.11 22.00
N SER A 279 8.09 2.54 20.75
CA SER A 279 7.29 3.68 20.25
C SER A 279 5.90 3.30 19.76
N GLY A 280 5.56 2.00 19.74
CA GLY A 280 4.22 1.54 19.40
C GLY A 280 3.18 2.12 20.36
N LYS A 281 2.08 2.62 19.78
CA LYS A 281 1.01 3.31 20.49
C LYS A 281 -0.22 2.43 20.58
N THR A 282 -0.81 2.32 21.77
CA THR A 282 -2.08 1.62 21.95
C THR A 282 -3.18 2.59 22.34
N ARG A 283 -4.42 2.11 22.26
CA ARG A 283 -5.60 2.87 22.67
C ARG A 283 -5.56 3.20 24.16
N GLU A 284 -5.14 2.28 25.04
CA GLU A 284 -5.04 2.56 26.47
C GLU A 284 -3.94 3.58 26.79
N SER A 285 -2.90 3.62 25.95
CA SER A 285 -1.78 4.54 26.10
C SER A 285 -2.13 6.00 25.73
N ASN A 286 -3.36 6.29 25.29
CA ASN A 286 -3.84 7.64 24.92
C ASN A 286 -2.90 8.43 23.98
N GLY A 287 -2.15 7.73 23.12
CA GLY A 287 -1.18 8.32 22.20
C GLY A 287 0.25 8.44 22.71
N GLU A 288 0.52 8.05 23.96
CA GLU A 288 1.86 7.87 24.51
C GLU A 288 2.50 6.55 24.02
N GLU A 289 3.82 6.47 24.13
CA GLU A 289 4.61 5.29 23.76
C GLU A 289 4.52 4.22 24.86
N THR A 290 4.39 2.94 24.47
CA THR A 290 4.18 1.83 25.43
C THR A 290 5.44 1.43 26.23
N HIS A 291 6.64 1.80 25.78
CA HIS A 291 7.91 1.65 26.49
C HIS A 291 8.19 0.25 27.10
N HIS A 292 8.00 -0.84 26.34
CA HIS A 292 8.33 -2.19 26.84
C HIS A 292 9.84 -2.49 26.81
N GLY A 293 10.60 -1.82 27.68
CA GLY A 293 12.08 -1.87 27.70
C GLY A 293 12.69 -3.28 27.80
N LYS A 294 12.01 -4.23 28.47
CA LYS A 294 12.44 -5.64 28.55
C LYS A 294 12.42 -6.32 27.17
N ARG A 295 11.32 -6.17 26.42
CA ARG A 295 11.16 -6.74 25.07
C ARG A 295 12.13 -6.11 24.09
N VAL A 296 12.36 -4.79 24.18
CA VAL A 296 13.39 -4.08 23.40
C VAL A 296 14.76 -4.74 23.60
N THR A 297 15.14 -4.96 24.86
CA THR A 297 16.43 -5.58 25.21
C THR A 297 16.52 -7.02 24.70
N GLU A 298 15.43 -7.79 24.75
CA GLU A 298 15.37 -9.15 24.19
C GLU A 298 15.59 -9.15 22.67
N CYS A 299 14.93 -8.24 21.93
CA CYS A 299 15.12 -8.04 20.50
C CYS A 299 16.57 -7.67 20.16
N LEU A 300 17.15 -6.69 20.84
CA LEU A 300 18.54 -6.28 20.57
C LEU A 300 19.55 -7.37 20.93
N LYS A 301 19.35 -8.11 22.02
CA LYS A 301 20.18 -9.29 22.37
C LYS A 301 20.05 -10.40 21.34
N LYS A 302 18.86 -10.60 20.77
CA LYS A 302 18.64 -11.55 19.68
C LYS A 302 19.33 -11.08 18.40
N GLY A 303 19.25 -9.80 18.06
CA GLY A 303 19.98 -9.17 16.96
C GLY A 303 21.49 -9.38 17.06
N LEU A 304 22.08 -9.16 18.24
CA LEU A 304 23.50 -9.43 18.50
C LEU A 304 23.88 -10.90 18.26
N ARG A 305 23.06 -11.84 18.75
CA ARG A 305 23.28 -13.28 18.51
C ARG A 305 23.23 -13.62 17.02
N ILE A 306 22.29 -13.03 16.28
CA ILE A 306 22.18 -13.24 14.82
C ILE A 306 23.40 -12.64 14.10
N ALA A 307 23.84 -11.43 14.48
CA ALA A 307 25.04 -10.80 13.91
C ALA A 307 26.30 -11.64 14.15
N THR A 308 26.44 -12.30 15.32
CA THR A 308 27.55 -13.25 15.56
C THR A 308 27.52 -14.50 14.68
N GLN A 309 26.36 -14.85 14.11
CA GLN A 309 26.21 -15.98 13.20
C GLN A 309 26.46 -15.61 11.73
N CYS A 310 26.70 -14.32 11.43
CA CYS A 310 27.12 -13.89 10.10
C CYS A 310 28.56 -14.35 9.85
N MET A 311 28.78 -15.09 8.76
CA MET A 311 30.11 -15.60 8.39
C MET A 311 31.00 -14.52 7.79
N ASP A 312 30.41 -13.55 7.09
CA ASP A 312 31.13 -12.42 6.51
C ASP A 312 31.47 -11.41 7.61
N SER A 313 32.77 -11.25 7.88
CA SER A 313 33.30 -10.35 8.92
C SER A 313 32.99 -8.87 8.64
N SER A 314 32.99 -8.44 7.37
CA SER A 314 32.68 -7.05 7.00
C SER A 314 31.23 -6.73 7.34
N VAL A 315 30.32 -7.60 6.90
CA VAL A 315 28.88 -7.48 7.19
C VAL A 315 28.61 -7.61 8.68
N GLN A 316 29.30 -8.50 9.39
CA GLN A 316 29.18 -8.67 10.82
C GLN A 316 29.54 -7.40 11.60
N VAL A 317 30.69 -6.77 11.30
CA VAL A 317 31.09 -5.52 11.95
C VAL A 317 30.10 -4.40 11.63
N GLN A 318 29.65 -4.30 10.38
CA GLN A 318 28.61 -3.34 10.00
C GLN A 318 27.32 -3.53 10.82
N LEU A 319 26.86 -4.78 11.00
CA LEU A 319 25.67 -5.08 11.81
C LEU A 319 25.89 -4.72 13.29
N PHE A 320 27.10 -4.89 13.84
CA PHE A 320 27.39 -4.44 15.20
C PHE A 320 27.31 -2.93 15.34
N VAL A 321 27.80 -2.17 14.35
CA VAL A 321 27.66 -0.71 14.33
C VAL A 321 26.18 -0.30 14.20
N GLU A 322 25.42 -0.93 13.30
CA GLU A 322 23.97 -0.68 13.17
C GLU A 322 23.24 -0.98 14.49
N LEU A 323 23.53 -2.11 15.15
CA LEU A 323 22.95 -2.44 16.46
C LEU A 323 23.38 -1.47 17.55
N LEU A 324 24.64 -1.02 17.57
CA LEU A 324 25.12 -0.01 18.51
C LEU A 324 24.30 1.27 18.39
N ASN A 325 24.00 1.73 17.17
CA ASN A 325 23.14 2.90 16.94
C ASN A 325 21.74 2.70 17.55
N HIS A 326 21.15 1.50 17.45
CA HIS A 326 19.88 1.21 18.12
C HIS A 326 20.01 1.23 19.65
N TYR A 327 21.07 0.64 20.21
CA TYR A 327 21.32 0.71 21.66
C TYR A 327 21.47 2.14 22.16
N ILE A 328 22.20 2.99 21.43
CA ILE A 328 22.35 4.42 21.74
C ILE A 328 20.99 5.11 21.66
N TYR A 329 20.22 4.91 20.58
CA TYR A 329 18.89 5.49 20.42
C TYR A 329 17.98 5.21 21.62
N PHE A 330 17.86 3.94 22.03
CA PHE A 330 16.99 3.59 23.16
C PHE A 330 17.54 4.05 24.51
N TYR A 331 18.86 4.13 24.67
CA TYR A 331 19.48 4.71 25.86
C TYR A 331 19.16 6.20 25.98
N GLU A 332 19.30 6.98 24.89
CA GLU A 332 18.96 8.41 24.85
C GLU A 332 17.46 8.65 25.06
N LYS A 333 16.61 7.72 24.61
CA LYS A 333 15.15 7.75 24.85
C LYS A 333 14.74 7.34 26.28
N GLY A 334 15.69 7.05 27.17
CA GLY A 334 15.42 6.77 28.59
C GLY A 334 15.05 5.32 28.90
N ASN A 335 15.49 4.34 28.10
CA ASN A 335 15.28 2.93 28.42
C ASN A 335 16.27 2.46 29.51
N ASP A 336 15.79 2.41 30.76
CA ASP A 336 16.58 1.97 31.94
C ASP A 336 17.15 0.55 31.84
N GLN A 337 16.61 -0.29 30.95
CA GLN A 337 17.12 -1.65 30.74
C GLN A 337 18.44 -1.67 29.96
N ILE A 338 18.75 -0.59 29.23
CA ILE A 338 19.99 -0.46 28.47
C ILE A 338 21.02 0.25 29.35
N LYS A 339 22.03 -0.51 29.76
CA LYS A 339 23.12 -0.01 30.61
C LYS A 339 24.29 0.45 29.76
N VAL A 340 24.99 1.47 30.27
CA VAL A 340 26.25 1.98 29.69
C VAL A 340 27.30 0.87 29.55
N ASP A 341 27.30 -0.10 30.46
CA ASP A 341 28.19 -1.26 30.40
C ASP A 341 27.98 -2.07 29.11
N THR A 342 26.72 -2.30 28.71
CA THR A 342 26.39 -3.05 27.48
C THR A 342 26.85 -2.31 26.23
N ILE A 343 26.66 -0.99 26.20
CA ILE A 343 27.12 -0.12 25.10
C ILE A 343 28.65 -0.14 25.03
N SER A 344 29.32 0.00 26.17
CA SER A 344 30.78 -0.01 26.26
C SER A 344 31.37 -1.35 25.81
N GLN A 345 30.75 -2.48 26.19
CA GLN A 345 31.14 -3.81 25.72
C GLN A 345 31.02 -3.95 24.20
N LEU A 346 29.93 -3.45 23.61
CA LEU A 346 29.74 -3.48 22.16
C LEU A 346 30.74 -2.60 21.42
N ILE A 347 31.05 -1.41 21.95
CA ILE A 347 32.09 -0.52 21.40
C ILE A 347 33.46 -1.19 21.44
N SER A 348 33.84 -1.80 22.56
CA SER A 348 35.11 -2.52 22.69
C SER A 348 35.21 -3.65 21.67
N LYS A 349 34.13 -4.43 21.51
CA LYS A 349 34.07 -5.50 20.51
C LYS A 349 34.26 -4.99 19.08
N ILE A 350 33.58 -3.91 18.71
CA ILE A 350 33.73 -3.29 17.38
C ILE A 350 35.17 -2.82 17.16
N ARG A 351 35.81 -2.21 18.18
CA ARG A 351 37.21 -1.76 18.09
C ARG A 351 38.22 -2.89 17.93
N GLU A 352 37.92 -4.08 18.46
CA GLU A 352 38.77 -5.26 18.32
C GLU A 352 38.65 -5.91 16.93
N GLU A 353 37.45 -5.92 16.35
CA GLU A 353 37.16 -6.59 15.06
C GLU A 353 37.43 -5.68 13.85
N LEU A 354 37.20 -4.36 13.96
CA LEU A 354 37.36 -3.40 12.85
C LEU A 354 38.76 -3.38 12.20
N PRO A 355 39.89 -3.50 12.95
CA PRO A 355 41.23 -3.55 12.35
C PRO A 355 41.54 -4.87 11.63
N GLN A 356 40.78 -5.93 11.89
CA GLN A 356 40.99 -7.26 11.31
C GLN A 356 40.39 -7.38 9.90
N LEU A 357 39.60 -6.40 9.47
CA LEU A 357 38.99 -6.35 8.14
C LEU A 357 40.00 -5.99 7.06
N GLU A 358 39.92 -6.70 5.93
CA GLU A 358 40.71 -6.38 4.74
C GLU A 358 40.36 -4.97 4.22
N ALA A 359 41.39 -4.22 3.80
CA ALA A 359 41.20 -2.86 3.33
C ALA A 359 40.55 -2.85 1.93
N ASN A 360 39.25 -2.58 1.89
CA ASN A 360 38.48 -2.33 0.68
C ASN A 360 37.60 -1.06 0.83
N GLU A 361 36.91 -0.68 -0.24
CA GLU A 361 36.06 0.52 -0.25
C GLU A 361 34.92 0.44 0.78
N GLU A 362 34.31 -0.73 0.95
CA GLU A 362 33.26 -0.98 1.95
C GLU A 362 33.77 -0.82 3.39
N THR A 363 34.94 -1.39 3.70
CA THR A 363 35.58 -1.28 5.02
C THR A 363 35.98 0.16 5.32
N ASN A 364 36.35 0.96 4.30
CA ASN A 364 36.60 2.38 4.48
C ASN A 364 35.32 3.17 4.83
N GLN A 365 34.16 2.76 4.30
CA GLN A 365 32.88 3.33 4.70
C GLN A 365 32.53 2.94 6.14
N ILE A 366 32.70 1.67 6.52
CA ILE A 366 32.46 1.19 7.88
C ILE A 366 33.39 1.89 8.89
N LYS A 367 34.63 2.20 8.54
CA LYS A 367 35.56 2.96 9.39
C LYS A 367 35.18 4.44 9.56
N LYS A 368 34.45 5.01 8.61
CA LYS A 368 33.98 6.40 8.66
C LYS A 368 32.69 6.54 9.46
N HIS A 369 31.80 5.55 9.33
CA HIS A 369 30.58 5.40 10.12
C HIS A 369 30.94 5.13 11.58
#